data_AF-A0A1V5X7Q2-F1
#
_entry.id   AF-A0A1V5X7Q2-F1
#
_cell.length_a   1.000
_cell.length_b   1.000
_cell.length_c   1.000
_cell.angle_alpha   90.00
_cell.angle_beta   90.00
_cell.angle_gamma   90.00
#
_symmetry.space_group_name_H-M   'P 1'
#
loop_
_entity.id
_entity.type
_entity.pdbx_description
1 polymer ?
#
loop_
_entity_poly.entity_id
_entity_poly.type
_entity_poly.pdbx_seq_one_letter_code
_entity_poly.pdbx_strand_id
1 'polypeptide(L)'
;MLAALARSHKGGIGSLAKETDVYLKDARFSGYSPEFIIREMFERGVFSFIPAILLEIYAAEEYKTLPVRSQTILIGEVGLAAHQIEWMTAAVDRALEKSKKAISSILRDPSNIRENIFITLQNIASGSAPSRQEEYLCLMTAAGFPCAFTDRDACLGCGYEIYTKAAIHTLMKEYTRLTRLKRSEKPTDAWRYEKILEQAVFPAISEMIGAVKILYQEANVSIFLDIVERGIEYADGNV
;
A
#
# COMPACT_ATOMS: atom_id res chain seq x y z
N MET A 1 -8.43 4.56 -16.00
CA MET A 1 -8.32 4.08 -17.40
C MET A 1 -9.13 2.80 -17.64
N LEU A 2 -9.04 1.79 -16.76
CA LEU A 2 -9.84 0.55 -16.80
C LEU A 2 -11.37 0.76 -16.74
N ALA A 3 -11.85 1.69 -15.91
CA ALA A 3 -13.28 1.98 -15.80
C ALA A 3 -13.90 2.57 -17.09
N ALA A 4 -13.10 3.21 -17.95
CA ALA A 4 -13.58 3.71 -19.25
C ALA A 4 -13.73 2.58 -20.28
N LEU A 5 -12.87 1.55 -20.20
CA LEU A 5 -12.94 0.37 -21.06
C LEU A 5 -14.17 -0.51 -20.74
N ALA A 6 -14.55 -0.61 -19.45
CA ALA A 6 -15.70 -1.41 -19.01
C ALA A 6 -17.08 -0.78 -19.34
N ARG A 7 -17.13 0.52 -19.66
CA ARG A 7 -18.38 1.28 -19.87
C ARG A 7 -18.86 1.38 -21.33
N SER A 8 -18.09 0.87 -22.30
CA SER A 8 -18.29 1.18 -23.74
C SER A 8 -19.10 0.15 -24.54
N HIS A 9 -19.76 -0.83 -23.92
CA HIS A 9 -20.24 -2.00 -24.70
C HIS A 9 -21.71 -2.02 -25.15
N LYS A 10 -22.57 -1.01 -24.91
CA LYS A 10 -23.98 -1.05 -25.42
C LYS A 10 -24.62 0.27 -25.88
N GLY A 11 -23.85 1.26 -26.32
CA GLY A 11 -24.38 2.45 -27.00
C GLY A 11 -23.34 3.05 -27.92
N GLY A 12 -23.66 3.23 -29.20
CA GLY A 12 -22.77 3.90 -30.14
C GLY A 12 -22.51 5.36 -29.75
N ILE A 13 -21.42 5.94 -30.25
CA ILE A 13 -21.05 7.35 -30.03
C ILE A 13 -22.26 8.25 -30.39
N GLY A 14 -22.85 8.87 -29.37
CA GLY A 14 -24.02 9.75 -29.51
C GLY A 14 -25.37 9.17 -29.05
N SER A 15 -25.42 7.96 -28.47
CA SER A 15 -26.68 7.36 -27.99
C SER A 15 -26.55 6.66 -26.62
N LEU A 16 -27.55 6.86 -25.76
CA LEU A 16 -27.68 6.16 -24.46
C LEU A 16 -28.32 4.77 -24.65
N ALA A 17 -27.99 3.83 -23.76
CA ALA A 17 -28.52 2.47 -23.77
C ALA A 17 -30.01 2.45 -23.41
N LYS A 18 -30.77 1.57 -24.08
CA LYS A 18 -32.24 1.50 -24.08
C LYS A 18 -32.82 1.21 -22.69
N GLU A 19 -32.03 0.56 -21.83
CA GLU A 19 -32.40 0.22 -20.46
C GLU A 19 -32.38 1.43 -19.52
N THR A 20 -31.56 2.45 -19.82
CA THR A 20 -31.48 3.70 -19.03
C THR A 20 -32.71 4.60 -19.27
N ASP A 21 -33.33 4.53 -20.45
CA ASP A 21 -34.50 5.33 -20.82
C ASP A 21 -35.81 4.83 -20.18
N VAL A 22 -35.90 3.53 -19.91
CA VAL A 22 -37.07 2.93 -19.22
C VAL A 22 -37.08 3.27 -17.74
N TYR A 23 -35.90 3.32 -17.10
CA TYR A 23 -35.75 3.63 -15.67
C TYR A 23 -36.15 5.07 -15.31
N LEU A 24 -36.00 6.00 -16.25
CA LEU A 24 -36.31 7.43 -16.06
C LEU A 24 -37.79 7.76 -16.31
N LYS A 25 -38.53 6.88 -17.00
CA LYS A 25 -39.95 7.11 -17.36
C LYS A 25 -40.94 6.80 -16.24
N ASP A 26 -40.57 5.96 -15.27
CA ASP A 26 -41.48 5.45 -14.24
C ASP A 26 -41.38 6.16 -12.87
N ALA A 27 -40.54 7.21 -12.77
CA ALA A 27 -40.22 7.81 -11.49
C ALA A 27 -41.15 8.99 -11.12
N ARG A 28 -42.34 8.68 -10.58
CA ARG A 28 -42.99 9.58 -9.60
C ARG A 28 -42.27 9.45 -8.26
N PHE A 29 -41.20 10.23 -8.10
CA PHE A 29 -40.42 10.40 -6.87
C PHE A 29 -41.28 10.94 -5.71
N SER A 30 -41.97 10.04 -5.02
CA SER A 30 -42.75 10.35 -3.82
C SER A 30 -42.06 9.73 -2.60
N GLY A 31 -41.18 10.51 -1.96
CA GLY A 31 -40.70 10.25 -0.59
C GLY A 31 -39.20 10.06 -0.42
N TYR A 32 -38.46 9.63 -1.43
CA TYR A 32 -37.00 9.67 -1.47
C TYR A 32 -36.56 10.56 -2.62
N SER A 33 -35.54 11.40 -2.42
CA SER A 33 -35.00 12.13 -3.56
C SER A 33 -34.19 11.17 -4.44
N PRO A 34 -34.34 11.22 -5.78
CA PRO A 34 -33.45 10.55 -6.73
C PRO A 34 -31.98 10.77 -6.40
N GLU A 35 -31.66 11.97 -5.94
CA GLU A 35 -30.33 12.44 -5.60
C GLU A 35 -29.73 11.76 -4.34
N PHE A 36 -30.56 11.23 -3.43
CA PHE A 36 -30.09 10.44 -2.27
C PHE A 36 -29.74 8.99 -2.67
N ILE A 37 -30.49 8.41 -3.59
CA ILE A 37 -30.31 7.03 -4.06
C ILE A 37 -29.06 6.91 -4.95
N ILE A 38 -28.80 7.91 -5.82
CA ILE A 38 -27.62 7.92 -6.70
C ILE A 38 -26.32 8.19 -5.93
N ARG A 39 -26.36 8.97 -4.85
CA ARG A 39 -25.18 9.27 -4.03
C ARG A 39 -24.75 8.08 -3.16
N GLU A 40 -25.70 7.30 -2.64
CA GLU A 40 -25.42 6.00 -1.98
C GLU A 40 -24.87 4.94 -2.95
N MET A 41 -25.31 4.91 -4.21
CA MET A 41 -24.77 3.98 -5.23
C MET A 41 -23.32 4.30 -5.64
N PHE A 42 -22.91 5.57 -5.54
CA PHE A 42 -21.56 6.05 -5.88
C PHE A 42 -20.56 5.88 -4.71
N GLU A 43 -20.98 6.06 -3.44
CA GLU A 43 -20.12 5.80 -2.27
C GLU A 43 -19.92 4.30 -1.98
N ARG A 44 -20.83 3.44 -2.46
CA ARG A 44 -20.79 1.97 -2.31
C ARG A 44 -20.20 1.21 -3.50
N GLY A 45 -19.69 1.90 -4.53
CA GLY A 45 -19.09 1.22 -5.70
C GLY A 45 -20.04 0.27 -6.42
N VAL A 46 -21.33 0.60 -6.50
CA VAL A 46 -22.35 -0.26 -7.14
C VAL A 46 -22.08 -0.50 -8.63
N PHE A 47 -21.15 0.26 -9.23
CA PHE A 47 -20.62 0.03 -10.57
C PHE A 47 -19.16 -0.44 -10.61
N SER A 48 -18.65 -0.98 -9.50
CA SER A 48 -17.35 -1.63 -9.41
C SER A 48 -17.46 -2.93 -8.58
N PHE A 49 -17.40 -4.07 -9.26
CA PHE A 49 -17.41 -5.43 -8.68
C PHE A 49 -16.16 -5.76 -7.85
N ILE A 50 -15.39 -4.77 -7.40
CA ILE A 50 -14.05 -4.97 -6.83
C ILE A 50 -14.10 -5.75 -5.50
N PRO A 51 -14.98 -5.47 -4.52
CA PRO A 51 -15.05 -6.29 -3.31
C PRO A 51 -15.37 -7.76 -3.63
N ALA A 52 -16.33 -7.99 -4.54
CA ALA A 52 -16.70 -9.35 -4.98
C ALA A 52 -15.54 -10.04 -5.69
N ILE A 53 -14.83 -9.36 -6.60
CA ILE A 53 -13.65 -9.88 -7.29
C ILE A 53 -12.52 -10.19 -6.30
N LEU A 54 -12.31 -9.34 -5.29
CA LEU A 54 -11.30 -9.59 -4.25
C LEU A 54 -11.66 -10.81 -3.39
N LEU A 55 -12.93 -10.98 -3.03
CA LEU A 55 -13.43 -12.16 -2.33
C LEU A 55 -13.32 -13.42 -3.19
N GLU A 56 -13.57 -13.32 -4.50
CA GLU A 56 -13.31 -14.40 -5.46
C GLU A 56 -11.82 -14.74 -5.57
N ILE A 57 -10.92 -13.76 -5.58
CA ILE A 57 -9.47 -14.01 -5.59
C ILE A 57 -9.02 -14.68 -4.29
N TYR A 58 -9.59 -14.24 -3.16
CA TYR A 58 -9.18 -14.71 -1.84
C TYR A 58 -9.71 -16.12 -1.50
N ALA A 59 -11.00 -16.36 -1.71
CA ALA A 59 -11.69 -17.59 -1.31
C ALA A 59 -12.13 -18.47 -2.49
N ALA A 60 -11.87 -18.04 -3.74
CA ALA A 60 -12.09 -18.81 -4.95
C ALA A 60 -13.48 -19.46 -5.01
N GLU A 61 -13.54 -20.78 -5.15
CA GLU A 61 -14.79 -21.53 -5.31
C GLU A 61 -15.65 -21.53 -4.06
N GLU A 62 -15.06 -21.36 -2.86
CA GLU A 62 -15.80 -21.30 -1.61
C GLU A 62 -16.71 -20.08 -1.56
N TYR A 63 -16.32 -18.95 -2.16
CA TYR A 63 -17.16 -17.75 -2.26
C TYR A 63 -18.18 -17.86 -3.40
N LYS A 64 -17.76 -18.37 -4.57
CA LYS A 64 -18.63 -18.47 -5.76
C LYS A 64 -19.81 -19.43 -5.57
N THR A 65 -19.62 -20.47 -4.79
CA THR A 65 -20.66 -21.47 -4.49
C THR A 65 -21.68 -20.99 -3.46
N LEU A 66 -21.43 -19.86 -2.77
CA LEU A 66 -22.38 -19.29 -1.83
C LEU A 66 -23.63 -18.75 -2.53
N PRO A 67 -24.80 -18.81 -1.89
CA PRO A 67 -25.98 -18.11 -2.38
C PRO A 67 -25.73 -16.60 -2.53
N VAL A 68 -26.32 -15.96 -3.55
CA VAL A 68 -26.18 -14.51 -3.85
C VAL A 68 -26.41 -13.61 -2.62
N ARG A 69 -27.36 -14.00 -1.77
CA ARG A 69 -27.65 -13.32 -0.51
C ARG A 69 -26.46 -13.36 0.46
N SER A 70 -25.80 -14.50 0.60
CA SER A 70 -24.62 -14.67 1.45
C SER A 70 -23.40 -13.93 0.89
N GLN A 71 -23.24 -13.90 -0.44
CA GLN A 71 -22.22 -13.10 -1.10
C GLN A 71 -22.41 -11.59 -0.84
N THR A 72 -23.66 -11.11 -0.90
CA THR A 72 -23.99 -9.70 -0.64
C THR A 72 -23.74 -9.31 0.82
N ILE A 73 -24.02 -10.23 1.76
CA ILE A 73 -23.68 -10.03 3.18
C ILE A 73 -22.17 -9.91 3.36
N LEU A 74 -21.40 -10.85 2.81
CA LEU A 74 -19.94 -10.83 2.89
C LEU A 74 -19.34 -9.55 2.29
N ILE A 75 -19.85 -9.07 1.15
CA ILE A 75 -19.45 -7.79 0.56
C ILE A 75 -19.69 -6.63 1.55
N GLY A 76 -20.81 -6.62 2.26
CA GLY A 76 -21.11 -5.62 3.28
C GLY A 76 -20.24 -5.72 4.52
N GLU A 77 -19.82 -6.92 4.91
CA GLU A 77 -18.95 -7.18 6.06
C GLU A 77 -17.48 -6.79 5.84
N VAL A 78 -17.05 -6.60 4.59
CA VAL A 78 -15.69 -6.09 4.27
C VAL A 78 -15.43 -4.75 4.97
N GLY A 79 -16.47 -3.95 5.24
CA GLY A 79 -16.35 -2.74 6.06
C GLY A 79 -15.53 -1.62 5.43
N LEU A 80 -15.23 -1.72 4.14
CA LEU A 80 -14.48 -0.72 3.36
C LEU A 80 -15.37 -0.17 2.25
N ALA A 81 -15.38 1.15 2.11
CA ALA A 81 -16.00 1.81 0.99
C ALA A 81 -15.20 1.55 -0.30
N ALA A 82 -15.88 1.61 -1.45
CA ALA A 82 -15.26 1.25 -2.73
C ALA A 82 -14.02 2.08 -3.07
N HIS A 83 -14.02 3.38 -2.73
CA HIS A 83 -12.87 4.25 -2.92
C HIS A 83 -11.66 3.83 -2.06
N GLN A 84 -11.90 3.29 -0.86
CA GLN A 84 -10.83 2.80 0.03
C GLN A 84 -10.19 1.54 -0.55
N ILE A 85 -11.02 0.65 -1.11
CA ILE A 85 -10.55 -0.56 -1.80
C ILE A 85 -9.73 -0.19 -3.03
N GLU A 86 -10.18 0.76 -3.85
CA GLU A 86 -9.42 1.26 -5.00
C GLU A 86 -8.08 1.87 -4.57
N TRP A 87 -8.04 2.62 -3.47
CA TRP A 87 -6.79 3.16 -2.93
C TRP A 87 -5.83 2.08 -2.47
N MET A 88 -6.33 1.03 -1.82
CA MET A 88 -5.52 -0.13 -1.42
C MET A 88 -4.96 -0.85 -2.64
N THR A 89 -5.79 -1.17 -3.64
CA THR A 89 -5.34 -1.81 -4.88
C THR A 89 -4.29 -0.95 -5.60
N ALA A 90 -4.53 0.35 -5.71
CA ALA A 90 -3.57 1.27 -6.32
C ALA A 90 -2.26 1.37 -5.53
N ALA A 91 -2.29 1.25 -4.20
CA ALA A 91 -1.08 1.21 -3.37
C ALA A 91 -0.27 -0.06 -3.64
N VAL A 92 -0.93 -1.22 -3.72
CA VAL A 92 -0.30 -2.50 -4.07
C VAL A 92 0.30 -2.45 -5.47
N ASP A 93 -0.44 -1.94 -6.46
CA ASP A 93 0.06 -1.81 -7.84
C ASP A 93 1.30 -0.91 -7.92
N ARG A 94 1.30 0.23 -7.21
CA ARG A 94 2.46 1.12 -7.14
C ARG A 94 3.67 0.43 -6.51
N ALA A 95 3.46 -0.33 -5.43
CA ALA A 95 4.53 -1.09 -4.79
C ALA A 95 5.11 -2.14 -5.74
N LEU A 96 4.25 -2.92 -6.40
CA LEU A 96 4.67 -3.93 -7.37
C LEU A 96 5.45 -3.32 -8.54
N GLU A 97 4.98 -2.21 -9.10
CA GLU A 97 5.65 -1.53 -10.21
C GLU A 97 7.01 -0.94 -9.78
N LYS A 98 7.10 -0.43 -8.56
CA LYS A 98 8.37 0.01 -7.96
C LYS A 98 9.36 -1.16 -7.84
N SER A 99 8.91 -2.31 -7.35
CA SER A 99 9.74 -3.52 -7.24
C SER A 99 10.20 -4.04 -8.59
N LYS A 100 9.31 -4.08 -9.61
CA LYS A 100 9.68 -4.46 -10.98
C LYS A 100 10.78 -3.56 -11.53
N LYS A 101 10.65 -2.25 -11.35
CA LYS A 101 11.67 -1.27 -11.77
C LYS A 101 13.01 -1.51 -11.06
N ALA A 102 12.99 -1.73 -9.75
CA ALA A 102 14.20 -2.02 -8.98
C ALA A 102 14.90 -3.31 -9.44
N ILE A 103 14.15 -4.38 -9.71
CA ILE A 103 14.75 -5.62 -10.22
C ILE A 103 15.27 -5.44 -11.65
N SER A 104 14.54 -4.74 -12.51
CA SER A 104 14.97 -4.47 -13.88
C SER A 104 16.23 -3.61 -13.96
N SER A 105 16.49 -2.76 -12.96
CA SER A 105 17.71 -1.94 -12.93
C SER A 105 18.95 -2.77 -12.59
N ILE A 106 18.77 -3.91 -11.93
CA ILE A 106 19.81 -4.83 -11.45
C ILE A 106 20.03 -6.00 -12.44
N LEU A 107 18.96 -6.67 -12.86
CA LEU A 107 19.02 -7.87 -13.70
C LEU A 107 18.98 -7.52 -15.19
N ARG A 108 20.00 -6.79 -15.67
CA ARG A 108 20.05 -6.31 -17.06
C ARG A 108 20.53 -7.35 -18.07
N ASP A 109 21.37 -8.29 -17.65
CA ASP A 109 21.94 -9.33 -18.50
C ASP A 109 21.15 -10.65 -18.34
N PRO A 110 20.39 -11.08 -19.36
CA PRO A 110 19.60 -12.31 -19.31
C PRO A 110 20.43 -13.58 -19.15
N SER A 111 21.70 -13.56 -19.57
CA SER A 111 22.55 -14.76 -19.59
C SER A 111 23.03 -15.20 -18.20
N ASN A 112 23.09 -14.26 -17.24
CA ASN A 112 23.67 -14.50 -15.91
C ASN A 112 22.70 -14.21 -14.76
N ILE A 113 21.39 -14.14 -15.02
CA ILE A 113 20.36 -13.80 -14.02
C ILE A 113 20.49 -14.64 -12.75
N ARG A 114 20.62 -15.97 -12.88
CA ARG A 114 20.65 -16.88 -11.73
C ARG A 114 21.87 -16.65 -10.84
N GLU A 115 23.04 -16.47 -11.45
CA GLU A 115 24.28 -16.21 -10.73
C GLU A 115 24.25 -14.83 -10.06
N ASN A 116 23.77 -13.80 -10.76
CA ASN A 116 23.61 -12.46 -10.20
C ASN A 116 22.66 -12.45 -8.99
N ILE A 117 21.53 -13.16 -9.06
CA ILE A 117 20.62 -13.32 -7.92
C ILE A 117 21.34 -14.01 -6.75
N PHE A 118 22.04 -15.11 -7.01
CA PHE A 118 22.76 -15.84 -5.96
C PHE A 118 23.80 -14.97 -5.26
N ILE A 119 24.65 -14.27 -6.02
CA ILE A 119 25.67 -13.38 -5.47
C ILE A 119 25.02 -12.23 -4.68
N THR A 120 23.97 -11.63 -5.21
CA THR A 120 23.25 -10.53 -4.54
C THR A 120 22.68 -11.01 -3.20
N LEU A 121 22.01 -12.17 -3.18
CA LEU A 121 21.45 -12.74 -1.95
C LEU A 121 22.54 -13.13 -0.96
N GLN A 122 23.66 -13.70 -1.43
CA GLN A 122 24.80 -14.04 -0.59
C GLN A 122 25.40 -12.79 0.07
N ASN A 123 25.55 -11.70 -0.69
CA ASN A 123 26.04 -10.41 -0.18
C ASN A 123 25.10 -9.81 0.86
N ILE A 124 23.79 -9.90 0.66
CA ILE A 124 22.80 -9.47 1.67
C ILE A 124 22.92 -10.34 2.92
N ALA A 125 22.97 -11.67 2.77
CA ALA A 125 23.04 -12.62 3.87
C ALA A 125 24.32 -12.50 4.69
N SER A 126 25.45 -12.17 4.07
CA SER A 126 26.73 -11.93 4.74
C SER A 126 26.87 -10.51 5.33
N GLY A 127 25.88 -9.64 5.12
CA GLY A 127 25.97 -8.22 5.48
C GLY A 127 26.94 -7.41 4.60
N SER A 128 27.42 -7.99 3.50
CA SER A 128 28.31 -7.35 2.50
C SER A 128 27.52 -6.50 1.50
N ALA A 129 26.55 -5.73 2.00
CA ALA A 129 25.64 -4.90 1.22
C ALA A 129 25.53 -3.50 1.84
N PRO A 130 26.63 -2.73 1.84
CA PRO A 130 26.73 -1.47 2.58
C PRO A 130 25.67 -0.48 2.10
N SER A 131 25.04 0.21 3.05
CA SER A 131 24.12 1.31 2.79
C SER A 131 24.71 2.64 3.30
N ARG A 132 23.96 3.74 3.21
CA ARG A 132 24.37 5.06 3.74
C ARG A 132 24.04 5.24 5.22
N GLN A 133 23.31 4.31 5.82
CA GLN A 133 22.84 4.43 7.21
C GLN A 133 23.05 3.12 7.96
N GLU A 134 23.37 3.22 9.25
CA GLU A 134 23.42 2.07 10.14
C GLU A 134 22.06 1.38 10.21
N GLU A 135 22.05 0.06 10.35
CA GLU A 135 20.85 -0.78 10.37
C GLU A 135 20.08 -0.91 9.05
N TYR A 136 20.67 -0.45 7.94
CA TYR A 136 20.15 -0.70 6.61
C TYR A 136 21.19 -1.43 5.77
N LEU A 137 20.73 -2.37 4.94
CA LEU A 137 21.49 -2.89 3.81
C LEU A 137 20.94 -2.28 2.51
N CYS A 138 21.68 -2.39 1.41
CA CYS A 138 21.26 -1.84 0.13
C CYS A 138 21.28 -2.90 -0.97
N LEU A 139 20.14 -3.04 -1.65
CA LEU A 139 19.96 -3.97 -2.75
C LEU A 139 20.89 -3.66 -3.94
N MET A 140 21.12 -2.37 -4.23
CA MET A 140 21.99 -1.95 -5.34
C MET A 140 23.45 -2.32 -5.07
N THR A 141 23.96 -2.05 -3.86
CA THR A 141 25.34 -2.36 -3.51
C THR A 141 25.56 -3.86 -3.37
N ALA A 142 24.59 -4.61 -2.85
CA ALA A 142 24.60 -6.06 -2.86
C ALA A 142 24.73 -6.64 -4.28
N ALA A 143 24.10 -6.01 -5.25
CA ALA A 143 24.16 -6.38 -6.66
C ALA A 143 25.40 -5.83 -7.40
N GLY A 144 26.34 -5.18 -6.69
CA GLY A 144 27.58 -4.65 -7.27
C GLY A 144 27.43 -3.30 -7.97
N PHE A 145 26.29 -2.61 -7.82
CA PHE A 145 26.06 -1.29 -8.39
C PHE A 145 26.30 -0.16 -7.37
N PRO A 146 26.75 1.01 -7.83
CA PRO A 146 26.83 2.18 -6.97
C PRO A 146 25.43 2.68 -6.57
N CYS A 147 25.38 3.47 -5.50
CA CYS A 147 24.14 4.11 -5.07
C CYS A 147 23.58 5.04 -6.17
N ALA A 148 22.32 4.84 -6.55
CA ALA A 148 21.65 5.65 -7.57
C ALA A 148 21.33 7.10 -7.12
N PHE A 149 21.41 7.40 -5.82
CA PHE A 149 21.07 8.70 -5.25
C PHE A 149 22.29 9.33 -4.58
N THR A 150 23.11 10.05 -5.35
CA THR A 150 24.32 10.71 -4.84
C THR A 150 24.03 11.76 -3.79
N ASP A 151 22.90 12.46 -3.94
CA ASP A 151 22.59 13.69 -3.20
C ASP A 151 21.80 13.46 -1.90
N ARG A 152 21.63 12.20 -1.49
CA ARG A 152 20.85 11.82 -0.31
C ARG A 152 21.72 11.19 0.76
N ASP A 153 21.70 11.72 1.96
CA ASP A 153 22.45 11.14 3.08
C ASP A 153 21.70 10.00 3.79
N ALA A 154 20.42 9.79 3.46
CA ALA A 154 19.57 8.77 4.06
C ALA A 154 19.09 7.71 3.06
N CYS A 155 19.00 6.47 3.51
CA CYS A 155 18.47 5.32 2.78
C CYS A 155 16.95 5.18 2.93
N LEU A 156 16.36 5.70 4.01
CA LEU A 156 14.92 5.61 4.25
C LEU A 156 14.10 6.17 3.07
N GLY A 157 13.27 5.32 2.47
CA GLY A 157 12.38 5.69 1.36
C GLY A 157 13.05 5.74 -0.02
N CYS A 158 14.30 5.27 -0.17
CA CYS A 158 15.00 5.29 -1.45
C CYS A 158 14.50 4.21 -2.44
N GLY A 159 13.83 3.16 -1.93
CA GLY A 159 13.33 2.01 -2.69
C GLY A 159 14.33 0.87 -2.90
N TYR A 160 15.56 1.00 -2.39
CA TYR A 160 16.59 -0.04 -2.44
C TYR A 160 17.08 -0.47 -1.05
N GLU A 161 16.58 0.17 0.00
CA GLU A 161 16.88 -0.12 1.38
C GLU A 161 16.30 -1.46 1.80
N ILE A 162 17.06 -2.21 2.59
CA ILE A 162 16.65 -3.45 3.24
C ILE A 162 16.81 -3.22 4.73
N TYR A 163 15.70 -3.31 5.47
CA TYR A 163 15.67 -3.06 6.90
C TYR A 163 16.23 -4.26 7.67
N THR A 164 17.23 -4.03 8.53
CA THR A 164 17.58 -5.03 9.56
C THR A 164 16.55 -4.98 10.69
N LYS A 165 16.54 -5.98 11.59
CA LYS A 165 15.68 -5.95 12.78
C LYS A 165 15.89 -4.71 13.63
N ALA A 166 17.14 -4.24 13.76
CA ALA A 166 17.47 -3.07 14.56
C ALA A 166 17.05 -1.74 13.90
N ALA A 167 16.74 -1.73 12.60
CA ALA A 167 16.21 -0.56 11.90
C ALA A 167 14.94 0.00 12.55
N ILE A 168 14.16 -0.83 13.26
CA ILE A 168 12.96 -0.39 13.97
C ILE A 168 13.26 0.70 15.00
N HIS A 169 14.40 0.64 15.68
CA HIS A 169 14.80 1.68 16.63
C HIS A 169 15.11 3.00 15.93
N THR A 170 15.81 2.93 14.80
CA THR A 170 16.12 4.10 13.96
C THR A 170 14.84 4.72 13.42
N LEU A 171 13.90 3.91 12.94
CA LEU A 171 12.58 4.37 12.48
C LEU A 171 11.78 5.03 13.59
N MET A 172 11.72 4.45 14.79
CA MET A 172 10.98 5.04 15.92
C MET A 172 11.63 6.33 16.44
N LYS A 173 12.96 6.43 16.37
CA LYS A 173 13.67 7.68 16.67
C LYS A 173 13.30 8.78 15.66
N GLU A 174 13.26 8.45 14.38
CA GLU A 174 12.84 9.38 13.32
C GLU A 174 11.36 9.75 13.44
N TYR A 175 10.49 8.80 13.78
CA TYR A 175 9.08 9.06 14.08
C TYR A 175 8.92 10.10 15.19
N THR A 176 9.61 9.90 16.31
CA THR A 176 9.59 10.83 17.44
C THR A 176 10.10 12.21 17.02
N ARG A 177 11.25 12.25 16.35
CA ARG A 177 11.89 13.50 15.90
C ARG A 177 10.95 14.31 15.01
N LEU A 178 10.38 13.66 13.99
CA LEU A 178 9.47 14.29 13.03
C LEU A 178 8.16 14.72 13.69
N THR A 179 7.62 13.93 14.61
CA THR A 179 6.39 14.29 15.36
C THR A 179 6.60 15.52 16.23
N ARG A 180 7.77 15.62 16.89
CA ARG A 180 8.13 16.81 17.68
C ARG A 180 8.33 18.04 16.79
N LEU A 181 9.05 17.90 15.69
CA LEU A 181 9.24 18.99 14.72
C LEU A 181 7.92 19.47 14.14
N LYS A 182 7.00 18.55 13.81
CA LYS A 182 5.64 18.88 13.35
C LYS A 182 4.88 19.75 14.36
N ARG A 183 5.08 19.54 15.67
CA ARG A 183 4.43 20.30 16.75
C ARG A 183 5.10 21.64 17.03
N SER A 184 6.41 21.74 16.91
CA SER A 184 7.19 22.93 17.25
C SER A 184 7.30 23.96 16.12
N GLU A 185 7.10 23.52 14.87
CA GLU A 185 7.34 24.35 13.69
C GLU A 185 6.10 25.10 13.20
N LYS A 186 6.34 26.11 12.36
CA LYS A 186 5.26 26.87 11.73
C LYS A 186 4.37 25.93 10.88
N PRO A 187 3.08 26.23 10.72
CA PRO A 187 2.17 25.42 9.89
C PRO A 187 2.69 25.17 8.46
N THR A 188 3.50 26.10 7.93
CA THR A 188 4.12 26.02 6.61
C THR A 188 5.20 24.94 6.47
N ASP A 189 5.76 24.44 7.58
CA ASP A 189 6.76 23.36 7.58
C ASP A 189 6.21 22.07 8.22
N ALA A 190 5.21 22.17 9.09
CA ALA A 190 4.51 21.03 9.68
C ALA A 190 3.99 20.02 8.64
N TRP A 191 3.44 20.52 7.51
CA TRP A 191 2.97 19.64 6.43
C TRP A 191 4.09 18.82 5.78
N ARG A 192 5.33 19.32 5.75
CA ARG A 192 6.48 18.59 5.18
C ARG A 192 6.82 17.38 6.04
N TYR A 193 6.87 17.58 7.36
CA TYR A 193 7.11 16.50 8.31
C TYR A 193 5.97 15.49 8.30
N GLU A 194 4.72 15.94 8.18
CA GLU A 194 3.56 15.06 7.99
C GLU A 194 3.71 14.20 6.73
N LYS A 195 4.11 14.78 5.60
CA LYS A 195 4.34 14.01 4.38
C LYS A 195 5.46 13.00 4.50
N ILE A 196 6.55 13.32 5.20
CA ILE A 196 7.64 12.36 5.44
C ILE A 196 7.13 11.19 6.32
N LEU A 197 6.36 11.50 7.36
CA LEU A 197 5.75 10.47 8.22
C LEU A 197 4.83 9.55 7.41
N GLU A 198 3.91 10.12 6.62
CA GLU A 198 2.95 9.37 5.81
C GLU A 198 3.59 8.54 4.69
N GLN A 199 4.64 9.07 4.03
CA GLN A 199 5.17 8.47 2.80
C GLN A 199 6.40 7.59 3.01
N ALA A 200 7.13 7.76 4.12
CA ALA A 200 8.37 7.02 4.36
C ALA A 200 8.34 6.26 5.69
N VAL A 201 8.05 6.93 6.81
CA VAL A 201 8.23 6.35 8.15
C VAL A 201 7.13 5.33 8.48
N PHE A 202 5.85 5.72 8.37
CA PHE A 202 4.74 4.80 8.68
C PHE A 202 4.70 3.57 7.78
N PRO A 203 4.90 3.69 6.45
CA PRO A 203 4.99 2.52 5.60
C PRO A 203 6.11 1.57 6.02
N ALA A 204 7.30 2.09 6.34
CA ALA A 204 8.44 1.27 6.77
C ALA A 204 8.17 0.53 8.09
N ILE A 205 7.61 1.20 9.10
CA ILE A 205 7.24 0.56 10.37
C ILE A 205 6.19 -0.53 10.14
N SER A 206 5.16 -0.22 9.34
CA SER A 206 4.07 -1.17 9.03
C SER A 206 4.59 -2.39 8.28
N GLU A 207 5.47 -2.19 7.31
CA GLU A 207 6.13 -3.25 6.56
C GLU A 207 6.97 -4.15 7.47
N MET A 208 7.77 -3.56 8.37
CA MET A 208 8.57 -4.33 9.33
C MET A 208 7.69 -5.18 10.26
N ILE A 209 6.65 -4.60 10.86
CA ILE A 209 5.75 -5.35 11.76
C ILE A 209 5.04 -6.47 11.00
N GLY A 210 4.52 -6.16 9.79
CA GLY A 210 3.84 -7.13 8.94
C GLY A 210 4.77 -8.27 8.51
N ALA A 211 5.99 -7.94 8.09
CA ALA A 211 7.00 -8.93 7.71
C ALA A 211 7.41 -9.80 8.91
N VAL A 212 7.60 -9.20 10.10
CA VAL A 212 7.96 -9.97 11.29
C VAL A 212 6.86 -10.96 11.66
N LYS A 213 5.58 -10.57 11.57
CA LYS A 213 4.43 -11.45 11.83
C LYS A 213 4.35 -12.64 10.87
N ILE A 214 4.75 -12.46 9.60
CA ILE A 214 4.74 -13.52 8.59
C ILE A 214 5.96 -14.44 8.74
N LEU A 215 7.15 -13.85 8.93
CA LEU A 215 8.42 -14.57 8.94
C LEU A 215 8.75 -15.21 10.28
N TYR A 216 8.24 -14.65 11.39
CA TYR A 216 8.51 -15.10 12.75
C TYR A 216 7.18 -15.32 13.50
N GLN A 217 7.13 -16.35 14.33
CA GLN A 217 5.98 -16.64 15.20
C GLN A 217 5.74 -15.50 16.22
N GLU A 218 4.58 -15.50 16.89
CA GLU A 218 4.06 -14.38 17.71
C GLU A 218 5.05 -13.83 18.76
N ALA A 219 5.92 -14.66 19.33
CA ALA A 219 6.86 -14.26 20.38
C ALA A 219 7.89 -13.19 19.94
N ASN A 220 8.19 -13.08 18.64
CA ASN A 220 9.09 -12.03 18.14
C ASN A 220 8.35 -10.74 17.77
N VAL A 221 7.03 -10.79 17.61
CA VAL A 221 6.23 -9.62 17.24
C VAL A 221 6.06 -8.69 18.44
N SER A 222 5.89 -9.25 19.65
CA SER A 222 5.70 -8.46 20.89
C SER A 222 6.84 -7.47 21.13
N ILE A 223 8.10 -7.89 20.94
CA ILE A 223 9.26 -7.01 21.14
C ILE A 223 9.21 -5.79 20.20
N PHE A 224 8.78 -5.98 18.95
CA PHE A 224 8.65 -4.89 17.99
C PHE A 224 7.49 -3.96 18.36
N LEU A 225 6.36 -4.53 18.81
CA LEU A 225 5.22 -3.76 19.29
C LEU A 225 5.60 -2.91 20.51
N ASP A 226 6.29 -3.48 21.50
CA ASP A 226 6.78 -2.75 22.69
C ASP A 226 7.70 -1.58 22.33
N ILE A 227 8.52 -1.71 21.28
CA ILE A 227 9.40 -0.62 20.80
C ILE A 227 8.55 0.48 20.15
N VAL A 228 7.55 0.10 19.37
CA VAL A 228 6.67 1.02 18.66
C VAL A 228 5.77 1.78 19.64
N GLU A 229 5.15 1.09 20.60
CA GLU A 229 4.30 1.67 21.64
C GLU A 229 5.06 2.70 22.46
N ARG A 230 6.25 2.34 22.98
CA ARG A 230 7.11 3.29 23.72
C ARG A 230 7.52 4.49 22.88
N GLY A 231 7.81 4.28 21.59
CA GLY A 231 8.15 5.39 20.71
C GLY A 231 6.96 6.33 20.45
N ILE A 232 5.74 5.82 20.43
CA ILE A 232 4.51 6.63 20.35
C ILE A 232 4.31 7.44 21.63
N GLU A 233 4.38 6.80 22.79
CA GLU A 233 4.27 7.47 24.09
C GLU A 233 5.28 8.62 24.24
N TYR A 234 6.53 8.38 23.82
CA TYR A 234 7.60 9.36 23.87
C TYR A 234 7.41 10.51 22.87
N ALA A 235 6.81 10.24 21.71
CA ALA A 235 6.44 11.27 20.75
C ALA A 235 5.28 12.14 21.24
N ASP A 236 4.34 11.54 21.98
CA ASP A 236 3.18 12.22 22.54
C ASP A 236 3.48 13.06 23.79
N GLY A 237 4.60 12.79 24.46
CA GLY A 237 5.01 13.51 25.67
C GLY A 237 4.40 12.91 26.94
N ASN A 238 3.99 11.63 26.89
CA ASN A 238 3.40 10.92 28.02
C ASN A 238 4.45 10.29 28.96
N VAL A 239 5.72 10.69 28.85
CA VAL A 239 6.86 10.22 29.68
C VAL A 239 7.78 11.39 30.01
#